data_AF-A0A6L2M9M0-F1
#
_entry.id   AF-A0A6L2M9M0-F1
#
_cell.length_a   1.000
_cell.length_b   1.000
_cell.length_c   1.000
_cell.angle_alpha   90.00
_cell.angle_beta   90.00
_cell.angle_gamma   90.00
#
_symmetry.space_group_name_H-M   'P 1'
#
loop_
_entity.id
_entity.type
_entity.pdbx_description
1 polymer ?
#
loop_
_entity_poly.entity_id
_entity_poly.type
_entity_poly.pdbx_seq_one_letter_code
_entity_poly.pdbx_strand_id
1 'polypeptide(L)'
;MTTLADKAILSSADNCPPMLEKDMYELWKSRMELYMMNRQHGRIIIESVEQGPLIWLTIKENGVTRPKKYSELIPSEAIQADCDVKATNIILQGLPPEIYALVSNNNVAKQLYERIQLLMQGTSLTKQEQECKLYDEFDKFAY
;
A
#
# COMPACT_ATOMS: atom_id res chain seq x y z
N MET A 1 -32.10 -2.14 -15.14
CA MET A 1 -31.71 -0.73 -14.92
C MET A 1 -31.12 -0.64 -13.52
N THR A 2 -29.81 -0.42 -13.40
CA THR A 2 -29.15 -0.16 -12.13
C THR A 2 -29.47 1.25 -11.66
N THR A 3 -29.82 1.41 -10.38
CA THR A 3 -30.28 2.67 -9.81
C THR A 3 -29.11 3.63 -9.55
N LEU A 4 -29.41 4.93 -9.37
CA LEU A 4 -28.40 5.94 -9.00
C LEU A 4 -27.71 5.59 -7.67
N ALA A 5 -28.43 4.92 -6.76
CA ALA A 5 -27.89 4.40 -5.51
C ALA A 5 -26.91 3.25 -5.74
N ASP A 6 -27.21 2.31 -6.65
CA ASP A 6 -26.27 1.23 -7.01
C ASP A 6 -24.98 1.78 -7.61
N LYS A 7 -25.06 2.85 -8.41
CA LYS A 7 -23.89 3.55 -8.95
C LYS A 7 -23.08 4.27 -7.87
N ALA A 8 -23.74 4.87 -6.88
CA ALA A 8 -23.08 5.56 -5.76
C ALA A 8 -22.41 4.60 -4.78
N ILE A 9 -23.01 3.42 -4.53
CA ILE A 9 -22.42 2.37 -3.69
C ILE A 9 -21.18 1.77 -4.38
N LEU A 10 -21.25 1.50 -5.68
CA LEU A 10 -20.12 1.04 -6.48
C LEU A 10 -18.98 2.07 -6.52
N SER A 11 -19.27 3.36 -6.73
CA SER A 11 -18.23 4.40 -6.74
C SER A 11 -17.65 4.72 -5.35
N SER A 12 -18.33 4.32 -4.26
CA SER A 12 -17.82 4.47 -2.90
C SER A 12 -16.81 3.39 -2.54
N ALA A 13 -16.99 2.17 -3.05
CA ALA A 13 -16.07 1.05 -2.84
C ALA A 13 -14.69 1.33 -3.47
N ASP A 14 -14.66 2.03 -4.61
CA ASP A 14 -13.42 2.47 -5.28
C ASP A 14 -12.61 3.51 -4.48
N ASN A 15 -13.18 4.05 -3.39
CA ASN A 15 -12.49 5.04 -2.56
C ASN A 15 -11.72 4.45 -1.37
N CYS A 16 -11.91 3.17 -1.05
CA CYS A 16 -11.21 2.51 0.05
C CYS A 16 -10.07 1.64 -0.47
N PRO A 17 -8.87 1.65 0.15
CA PRO A 17 -7.82 0.71 -0.21
C PRO A 17 -8.29 -0.73 0.03
N PRO A 18 -7.82 -1.70 -0.78
CA PRO A 18 -8.12 -3.12 -0.53
C PRO A 18 -7.56 -3.54 0.83
N MET A 19 -8.37 -4.27 1.61
CA MET A 19 -7.96 -4.83 2.89
C MET A 19 -7.09 -6.09 2.67
N LEU A 20 -6.01 -6.22 3.45
CA LEU A 20 -5.12 -7.39 3.41
C LEU A 20 -5.76 -8.60 4.13
N GLU A 21 -5.84 -9.72 3.43
CA GLU A 21 -6.29 -11.01 3.95
C GLU A 21 -5.10 -11.97 4.11
N LYS A 22 -5.17 -12.86 5.12
CA LYS A 22 -4.03 -13.65 5.66
C LYS A 22 -3.32 -14.55 4.65
N ASP A 23 -3.99 -14.94 3.57
CA ASP A 23 -3.53 -15.87 2.54
C ASP A 23 -3.59 -15.29 1.11
N MET A 24 -3.98 -14.02 0.98
CA MET A 24 -4.22 -13.38 -0.33
C MET A 24 -3.23 -12.23 -0.59
N TYR A 25 -1.98 -12.36 -0.15
CA TYR A 25 -0.98 -11.29 -0.28
C TYR A 25 -0.77 -10.86 -1.74
N GLU A 26 -0.60 -11.80 -2.67
CA GLU A 26 -0.37 -11.46 -4.08
C GLU A 26 -1.58 -10.76 -4.71
N LEU A 27 -2.80 -11.19 -4.36
CA LEU A 27 -4.04 -10.53 -4.79
C LEU A 27 -4.16 -9.12 -4.20
N TRP A 28 -3.88 -8.98 -2.90
CA TRP A 28 -3.85 -7.68 -2.22
C TRP A 28 -2.84 -6.74 -2.85
N LYS A 29 -1.63 -7.23 -3.13
CA LYS A 29 -0.56 -6.49 -3.78
C LYS A 29 -1.00 -5.94 -5.14
N SER A 30 -1.49 -6.78 -6.04
CA SER A 30 -1.94 -6.33 -7.36
C SER A 30 -3.11 -5.33 -7.28
N ARG A 31 -4.06 -5.54 -6.36
CA ARG A 31 -5.17 -4.61 -6.15
C ARG A 31 -4.69 -3.27 -5.56
N MET A 32 -3.74 -3.31 -4.63
CA MET A 32 -3.19 -2.13 -3.98
C MET A 32 -2.38 -1.28 -4.96
N GLU A 33 -1.56 -1.91 -5.80
CA GLU A 33 -0.82 -1.23 -6.88
C GLU A 33 -1.77 -0.54 -7.87
N LEU A 34 -2.81 -1.25 -8.32
CA LEU A 34 -3.83 -0.67 -9.20
C LEU A 34 -4.55 0.51 -8.54
N TYR A 35 -4.93 0.34 -7.27
CA TYR A 35 -5.60 1.39 -6.50
C TYR A 35 -4.73 2.64 -6.35
N MET A 36 -3.45 2.49 -6.00
CA MET A 36 -2.49 3.59 -5.91
C MET A 36 -2.28 4.28 -7.25
N MET A 37 -2.13 3.52 -8.34
CA MET A 37 -1.94 4.07 -9.69
C MET A 37 -3.14 4.91 -10.14
N ASN A 38 -4.35 4.54 -9.74
CA ASN A 38 -5.58 5.27 -10.05
C ASN A 38 -5.79 6.53 -9.20
N ARG A 39 -4.92 6.81 -8.22
CA ARG A 39 -4.96 8.07 -7.45
C ARG A 39 -4.27 9.19 -8.20
N GLN A 40 -4.62 10.43 -7.85
CA GLN A 40 -3.85 11.60 -8.28
C GLN A 40 -2.38 11.42 -7.88
N HIS A 41 -1.48 11.64 -8.84
CA HIS A 41 -0.04 11.37 -8.73
C HIS A 41 0.30 9.89 -8.48
N GLY A 42 -0.53 8.96 -8.94
CA GLY A 42 -0.37 7.52 -8.69
C GLY A 42 1.01 6.95 -9.04
N ARG A 43 1.66 7.44 -10.11
CA ARG A 43 3.04 7.08 -10.46
C ARG A 43 4.04 7.43 -9.35
N ILE A 44 3.92 8.63 -8.79
CA ILE A 44 4.77 9.11 -7.69
C ILE A 44 4.50 8.28 -6.43
N ILE A 45 3.22 7.99 -6.14
CA ILE A 45 2.82 7.15 -4.99
C ILE A 45 3.44 5.75 -5.09
N ILE A 46 3.40 5.11 -6.26
CA ILE A 46 4.03 3.80 -6.48
C ILE A 46 5.55 3.89 -6.29
N GLU A 47 6.21 4.90 -6.88
CA GLU A 47 7.65 5.12 -6.70
C GLU A 47 8.04 5.29 -5.22
N SER A 48 7.21 5.97 -4.41
CA SER A 48 7.40 6.09 -2.95
C SER A 48 7.39 4.75 -2.22
N VAL A 49 6.60 3.78 -2.71
CA VAL A 49 6.53 2.42 -2.14
C VAL A 49 7.75 1.59 -2.56
N GLU A 50 8.18 1.69 -3.82
CA GLU A 50 9.29 0.90 -4.37
C GLU A 50 10.66 1.41 -3.94
N GLN A 51 10.87 2.73 -4.03
CA GLN A 51 12.16 3.36 -3.80
C GLN A 51 12.28 3.93 -2.39
N GLY A 52 11.15 4.23 -1.75
CA GLY A 52 11.10 5.01 -0.51
C GLY A 52 11.08 6.51 -0.82
N PRO A 53 10.91 7.36 0.21
CA PRO A 53 10.96 8.81 0.05
C PRO A 53 12.30 9.19 -0.56
N LEU A 54 12.25 9.82 -1.73
CA LEU A 54 13.42 10.02 -2.58
C LEU A 54 14.54 10.78 -1.87
N ILE A 55 14.21 11.76 -1.03
CA ILE A 55 15.18 12.63 -0.36
C ILE A 55 14.55 13.11 0.94
N TRP A 56 15.18 12.82 2.08
CA TRP A 56 14.99 13.65 3.27
C TRP A 56 15.37 15.07 2.86
N LEU A 57 14.35 15.89 2.62
CA LEU A 57 14.46 17.28 2.24
C LEU A 57 15.35 17.94 3.27
N THR A 58 16.66 18.01 3.01
CA THR A 58 17.63 18.51 3.97
C THR A 58 18.37 19.66 3.32
N ILE A 59 18.59 20.73 4.07
CA ILE A 59 19.44 21.84 3.66
C ILE A 59 20.68 21.83 4.51
N LYS A 60 21.81 22.18 3.90
CA LYS A 60 22.99 22.57 4.65
C LYS A 60 22.90 24.06 4.91
N GLU A 61 22.63 24.41 6.16
CA GLU A 61 22.64 25.78 6.63
C GLU A 61 23.82 25.91 7.60
N ASN A 62 24.80 26.77 7.26
CA ASN A 62 25.99 27.01 8.08
C ASN A 62 26.78 25.74 8.45
N GLY A 63 26.87 24.77 7.53
CA GLY A 63 27.59 23.51 7.75
C GLY A 63 26.81 22.44 8.52
N VAL A 64 25.61 22.76 9.02
CA VAL A 64 24.70 21.81 9.68
C VAL A 64 23.63 21.36 8.69
N THR A 65 23.49 20.04 8.53
CA THR A 65 22.41 19.45 7.73
C THR A 65 21.15 19.36 8.59
N ARG A 66 20.08 20.08 8.23
CA ARG A 66 18.77 19.98 8.90
C ARG A 66 17.67 19.65 7.90
N PRO A 67 16.56 19.02 8.32
CA PRO A 67 15.37 18.91 7.47
C PRO A 67 14.81 20.29 7.09
N LYS A 68 14.37 20.42 5.84
CA LYS A 68 13.56 21.53 5.33
C LYS A 68 12.21 21.50 6.03
N LYS A 69 11.72 22.69 6.31
CA LYS A 69 10.31 22.89 6.63
C LYS A 69 9.48 22.77 5.36
N TYR A 70 8.20 22.42 5.50
CA TYR A 70 7.28 22.33 4.37
C TYR A 70 7.19 23.65 3.58
N SER A 71 7.29 24.81 4.25
CA SER A 71 7.29 26.13 3.62
C SER A 71 8.55 26.45 2.80
N GLU A 72 9.63 25.69 2.99
CA GLU A 72 10.91 25.84 2.28
C GLU A 72 10.95 24.93 1.03
N LEU A 73 9.90 24.16 0.77
CA LEU A 73 9.80 23.25 -0.36
C LEU A 73 9.45 23.99 -1.63
N ILE A 74 10.14 23.62 -2.71
CA ILE A 74 9.67 23.98 -4.05
C ILE A 74 8.43 23.15 -4.38
N PRO A 75 7.58 23.59 -5.32
CA PRO A 75 6.31 22.92 -5.62
C PRO A 75 6.43 21.41 -5.90
N SER A 76 7.47 20.97 -6.62
CA SER A 76 7.69 19.54 -6.89
C SER A 76 8.08 18.73 -5.65
N GLU A 77 8.86 19.31 -4.73
CA GLU A 77 9.23 18.68 -3.46
C GLU A 77 8.00 18.52 -2.54
N ALA A 78 7.12 19.54 -2.51
CA ALA A 78 5.88 19.49 -1.76
C ALA A 78 4.94 18.39 -2.30
N ILE A 79 4.78 18.30 -3.63
CA ILE A 79 3.98 17.24 -4.27
C ILE A 79 4.53 15.85 -3.89
N GLN A 80 5.85 15.67 -3.92
CA GLN A 80 6.47 14.40 -3.52
C GLN A 80 6.19 14.08 -2.05
N ALA A 81 6.40 15.03 -1.14
CA ALA A 81 6.17 14.83 0.29
C ALA A 81 4.71 14.46 0.58
N ASP A 82 3.76 15.13 -0.08
CA ASP A 82 2.34 14.81 0.02
C ASP A 82 2.04 13.39 -0.50
N CYS A 83 2.68 12.98 -1.60
CA CYS A 83 2.55 11.63 -2.15
C CYS A 83 3.15 10.56 -1.24
N ASP A 84 4.29 10.82 -0.60
CA ASP A 84 4.93 9.91 0.35
C ASP A 84 4.04 9.66 1.58
N VAL A 85 3.45 10.72 2.13
CA VAL A 85 2.46 10.65 3.21
C VAL A 85 1.22 9.88 2.76
N LYS A 86 0.75 10.15 1.53
CA LYS A 86 -0.41 9.47 0.96
C LYS A 86 -0.16 7.98 0.73
N ALA A 87 1.01 7.59 0.24
CA ALA A 87 1.41 6.20 0.08
C ALA A 87 1.39 5.46 1.43
N THR A 88 1.97 6.07 2.46
CA THR A 88 1.99 5.55 3.84
C THR A 88 0.56 5.35 4.36
N ASN A 89 -0.30 6.36 4.21
CA ASN A 89 -1.69 6.29 4.67
C ASN A 89 -2.50 5.22 3.93
N ILE A 90 -2.32 5.09 2.61
CA ILE A 90 -3.00 4.08 1.80
C ILE A 90 -2.59 2.67 2.27
N ILE A 91 -1.30 2.42 2.47
CA ILE A 91 -0.81 1.13 2.96
C ILE A 91 -1.45 0.81 4.30
N LEU A 92 -1.36 1.72 5.28
CA LEU A 92 -1.86 1.50 6.64
C LEU A 92 -3.37 1.26 6.70
N GLN A 93 -4.15 1.93 5.86
CA GLN A 93 -5.61 1.74 5.76
C GLN A 93 -5.99 0.39 5.14
N GLY A 94 -5.11 -0.19 4.33
CA GLY A 94 -5.30 -1.52 3.76
C GLY A 94 -4.88 -2.67 4.69
N LEU A 95 -4.59 -2.42 5.96
CA LEU A 95 -4.12 -3.44 6.91
C LEU A 95 -5.19 -3.83 7.94
N PRO A 96 -5.31 -5.12 8.27
CA PRO A 96 -6.05 -5.55 9.43
C PRO A 96 -5.31 -5.14 10.72
N PRO A 97 -6.03 -4.98 11.85
CA PRO A 97 -5.49 -4.45 13.10
C PRO A 97 -4.23 -5.18 13.61
N GLU A 98 -4.17 -6.50 13.43
CA GLU A 98 -3.06 -7.34 13.88
C GLU A 98 -1.76 -7.01 13.12
N ILE A 99 -1.86 -6.84 11.80
CA ILE A 99 -0.71 -6.49 10.96
C ILE A 99 -0.33 -5.04 11.19
N TYR A 100 -1.31 -4.14 11.32
CA TYR A 100 -1.08 -2.73 11.64
C TYR A 100 -0.21 -2.58 12.89
N ALA A 101 -0.56 -3.26 14.00
CA ALA A 101 0.19 -3.18 15.25
C ALA A 101 1.65 -3.69 15.13
N LEU A 102 1.92 -4.61 14.20
CA LEU A 102 3.27 -5.15 13.98
C LEU A 102 4.16 -4.25 13.12
N VAL A 103 3.57 -3.37 12.30
CA VAL A 103 4.28 -2.53 11.34
C VAL A 103 4.25 -1.04 11.69
N SER A 104 3.38 -0.61 12.61
CA SER A 104 3.10 0.79 12.97
C SER A 104 4.30 1.61 13.48
N ASN A 105 5.39 0.95 13.84
CA ASN A 105 6.64 1.63 14.24
C ASN A 105 7.38 2.27 13.05
N ASN A 106 6.98 1.97 11.81
CA ASN A 106 7.57 2.52 10.59
C ASN A 106 6.64 3.60 10.03
N ASN A 107 7.21 4.73 9.64
CA ASN A 107 6.49 5.86 9.04
C ASN A 107 6.80 6.04 7.54
N VAL A 108 7.53 5.10 6.96
CA VAL A 108 7.97 5.12 5.56
C VAL A 108 7.23 4.04 4.78
N ALA A 109 6.52 4.43 3.72
CA ALA A 109 5.73 3.55 2.86
C ALA A 109 6.50 2.29 2.41
N LYS A 110 7.74 2.45 1.92
CA LYS A 110 8.61 1.34 1.55
C LYS A 110 8.89 0.37 2.69
N GLN A 111 9.29 0.87 3.85
CA GLN A 111 9.60 0.02 5.01
C GLN A 111 8.36 -0.73 5.51
N LEU A 112 7.20 -0.07 5.50
CA LEU A 112 5.92 -0.72 5.79
C LEU A 112 5.67 -1.85 4.80
N TYR A 113 5.78 -1.57 3.50
CA TYR A 113 5.51 -2.52 2.43
C TYR A 113 6.43 -3.75 2.49
N GLU A 114 7.74 -3.54 2.64
CA GLU A 114 8.73 -4.62 2.79
C GLU A 114 8.45 -5.46 4.04
N ARG A 115 8.07 -4.84 5.16
CA ARG A 115 7.75 -5.57 6.39
C ARG A 115 6.46 -6.37 6.27
N ILE A 116 5.43 -5.84 5.61
CA ILE A 116 4.20 -6.58 5.30
C ILE A 116 4.55 -7.79 4.44
N GLN A 117 5.35 -7.60 3.39
CA GLN A 117 5.79 -8.69 2.53
C GLN A 117 6.48 -9.81 3.33
N LEU A 118 7.41 -9.45 4.22
CA LEU A 118 8.11 -10.41 5.08
C LEU A 118 7.17 -11.13 6.06
N LEU A 119 6.24 -10.41 6.68
CA LEU A 119 5.25 -11.00 7.58
C LEU A 119 4.38 -12.01 6.83
N MET A 120 3.91 -11.64 5.64
CA MET A 120 3.06 -12.50 4.83
C MET A 120 3.81 -13.74 4.34
N GLN A 121 5.07 -13.61 3.93
CA GLN A 121 5.96 -14.73 3.56
C GLN A 121 6.27 -15.65 4.74
N GLY A 122 6.42 -15.11 5.96
CA GLY A 122 6.59 -15.90 7.18
C GLY A 122 5.32 -16.61 7.65
N THR A 123 4.14 -16.15 7.20
CA THR A 123 2.85 -16.75 7.52
C THR A 123 2.27 -17.65 6.42
N SER A 124 2.85 -17.68 5.21
CA SER A 124 2.26 -18.42 4.09
C SER A 124 2.76 -19.86 3.99
N LEU A 125 1.79 -20.75 4.17
CA LEU A 125 1.64 -22.01 3.46
C LEU A 125 2.15 -21.83 2.00
N THR A 126 3.05 -22.71 1.58
CA THR A 126 3.77 -22.62 0.31
C THR A 126 2.82 -22.49 -0.88
N LYS A 127 3.29 -21.90 -1.99
CA LYS A 127 2.56 -21.84 -3.27
C LYS A 127 1.96 -23.21 -3.65
N GLN A 128 2.68 -24.29 -3.34
CA GLN A 128 2.26 -25.67 -3.53
C GLN A 128 1.04 -26.06 -2.69
N GLU A 129 0.94 -25.59 -1.44
CA GLU A 129 -0.21 -25.88 -0.58
C GLU A 129 -1.46 -25.06 -0.95
N GLN A 130 -1.29 -23.87 -1.55
CA GLN A 130 -2.41 -23.13 -2.14
C GLN A 130 -2.92 -23.82 -3.42
N GLU A 131 -2.00 -24.29 -4.27
CA GLU A 131 -2.35 -25.10 -5.45
C GLU A 131 -3.05 -26.40 -5.02
N CYS A 132 -2.55 -27.10 -4.00
CA CYS A 132 -3.21 -28.30 -3.47
C CYS A 132 -4.63 -28.01 -2.94
N LYS A 133 -4.83 -26.93 -2.19
CA LYS A 133 -6.17 -26.57 -1.71
C LYS A 133 -7.16 -26.27 -2.85
N LEU A 134 -6.68 -25.63 -3.92
CA LEU A 134 -7.47 -25.37 -5.11
C LEU A 134 -7.88 -26.68 -5.79
N TYR A 135 -6.94 -27.63 -5.97
CA TYR A 135 -7.24 -28.95 -6.52
C TYR A 135 -8.22 -29.73 -5.63
N ASP A 136 -8.03 -29.72 -4.31
CA ASP A 136 -8.93 -30.37 -3.34
C ASP A 136 -10.34 -29.76 -3.33
N GLU A 137 -10.49 -28.46 -3.61
CA GLU A 137 -11.80 -27.83 -3.79
C GLU A 137 -12.43 -28.18 -5.14
N PHE A 138 -11.64 -28.20 -6.23
CA PHE A 138 -12.13 -28.59 -7.56
C PHE A 138 -12.65 -30.02 -7.59
N ASP A 139 -11.96 -30.96 -6.92
CA ASP A 139 -12.39 -32.36 -6.84
C ASP A 139 -13.73 -32.53 -6.10
N LYS A 140 -14.09 -31.62 -5.19
CA LYS A 140 -15.40 -31.65 -4.51
C LYS A 140 -16.57 -31.25 -5.41
N PHE A 141 -16.32 -30.60 -6.54
CA PHE A 141 -17.35 -30.28 -7.53
C PHE A 141 -17.51 -31.37 -8.60
N ALA A 142 -16.62 -32.36 -8.63
CA ALA A 142 -16.64 -33.45 -9.60
C ALA A 142 -17.51 -34.65 -9.19
N TYR A 143 -18.22 -34.58 -8.05
CA TYR A 143 -19.14 -35.60 -7.55
C TYR A 143 -20.55 -35.06 -7.27
#